data_AF-A0A3Q3WUX7-F1
#
_entry.id   AF-A0A3Q3WUX7-F1
#
_cell.length_a   1.000
_cell.length_b   1.000
_cell.length_c   1.000
_cell.angle_alpha   90.00
_cell.angle_beta   90.00
_cell.angle_gamma   90.00
#
_symmetry.space_group_name_H-M   'P 1'
#
loop_
_entity.id
_entity.type
_entity.pdbx_description
1 polymer ?
#
loop_
_entity_poly.entity_id
_entity_poly.type
_entity_poly.pdbx_seq_one_letter_code
_entity_poly.pdbx_strand_id
1 'polypeptide(L)'
;EKVDYHCLICCEDQLHISKGVNNILSTHYYFAYGPAHIMCPLPLGCDTPSHITLMSAGANFTEGKVLKVLNVSFSAMLSTQKVTDVLLVQSLEMLQLLGVNRVAVYLTNSSRETQHILDYYTHKGIVEVIPWSIPRLLKVSRSWLPSLSPGDIHYFGQMPALNDCIYRYMYQTRYLALHDVDELILPHWTELLPVLEKQHGADQCYSFENNVFPINVILPPPGSQSLAPESLWFPGSQYVPGVNILAHLYQEPIIESTRSWKRKLILNPRGVISPDVHGLAEAQISCFWVDRNVARMYHTSCIYSISNAHFYFFKSNFGNHSFTGYHPQLLTRFIFFPHIKK
;
A
#
# COMPACT_ATOMS: atom_id res chain seq x y z
N GLU A 1 -24.21 1.01 13.16
CA GLU A 1 -24.49 0.50 14.54
C GLU A 1 -23.17 0.28 15.29
N LYS A 2 -23.03 0.73 16.54
CA LYS A 2 -21.79 0.52 17.32
C LYS A 2 -21.81 -0.90 17.89
N VAL A 3 -21.15 -1.82 17.19
CA VAL A 3 -20.92 -3.18 17.69
C VAL A 3 -19.88 -3.10 18.81
N ASP A 4 -20.22 -3.61 19.99
CA ASP A 4 -19.26 -3.78 21.08
C ASP A 4 -18.41 -5.03 20.85
N TYR A 5 -17.10 -4.88 20.99
CA TYR A 5 -16.13 -5.96 20.84
C TYR A 5 -15.44 -6.27 22.15
N HIS A 6 -15.16 -7.56 22.38
CA HIS A 6 -14.36 -8.07 23.48
C HIS A 6 -13.10 -8.73 22.93
N CYS A 7 -11.98 -8.51 23.59
CA CYS A 7 -10.70 -9.13 23.31
C CYS A 7 -10.48 -10.26 24.29
N LEU A 8 -10.25 -11.45 23.76
CA LEU A 8 -9.85 -12.66 24.48
C LEU A 8 -8.33 -12.77 24.32
N ILE A 9 -7.59 -12.58 25.41
CA ILE A 9 -6.13 -12.50 25.41
C ILE A 9 -5.61 -13.63 26.30
N CYS A 10 -4.83 -14.54 25.73
CA CYS A 10 -4.17 -15.61 26.49
C CYS A 10 -2.76 -15.17 26.90
N CYS A 11 -2.51 -15.16 28.20
CA CYS A 11 -1.24 -14.76 28.83
C CYS A 11 -0.83 -15.88 29.78
N GLU A 12 0.32 -16.54 29.56
CA GLU A 12 0.78 -17.65 30.43
C GLU A 12 -0.32 -18.70 30.73
N ASP A 13 -1.04 -19.11 29.68
CA ASP A 13 -2.18 -20.04 29.72
C ASP A 13 -3.41 -19.56 30.52
N GLN A 14 -3.43 -18.29 30.94
CA GLN A 14 -4.61 -17.64 31.52
C GLN A 14 -5.36 -16.80 30.49
N LEU A 15 -6.69 -16.94 30.47
CA LEU A 15 -7.57 -16.17 29.60
C LEU A 15 -7.99 -14.87 30.28
N HIS A 16 -7.67 -13.74 29.64
CA HIS A 16 -8.12 -12.42 30.02
C HIS A 16 -9.14 -11.90 29.01
N ILE A 17 -10.18 -11.23 29.50
CA ILE A 17 -11.20 -10.59 28.68
C ILE A 17 -11.10 -9.08 28.90
N SER A 18 -10.86 -8.31 27.85
CA SER A 18 -10.87 -6.86 27.89
C SER A 18 -11.83 -6.28 26.85
N LYS A 19 -12.30 -5.05 27.06
CA LYS A 19 -13.12 -4.36 26.05
C LYS A 19 -12.23 -3.91 24.90
N GLY A 20 -12.61 -4.24 23.67
CA GLY A 20 -11.94 -3.75 22.47
C GLY A 20 -12.23 -2.27 22.25
N VAL A 21 -11.19 -1.51 21.90
CA VAL A 21 -11.29 -0.09 21.56
C VAL A 21 -11.41 0.02 20.04
N ASN A 22 -12.57 0.51 19.57
CA ASN A 22 -12.85 0.67 18.15
C ASN A 22 -12.53 2.10 17.68
N ASN A 23 -11.66 2.22 16.69
CA ASN A 23 -11.34 3.47 16.00
C ASN A 23 -11.76 3.36 14.52
N ILE A 24 -12.83 4.04 14.14
CA ILE A 24 -13.30 4.07 12.75
C ILE A 24 -12.50 5.14 12.00
N LEU A 25 -11.82 4.73 10.93
CA LEU A 25 -10.95 5.63 10.19
C LEU A 25 -11.75 6.47 9.20
N SER A 26 -11.38 7.75 9.09
CA SER A 26 -12.01 8.70 8.18
C SER A 26 -11.59 8.52 6.72
N THR A 27 -10.57 7.70 6.46
CA THR A 27 -10.00 7.39 5.13
C THR A 27 -10.89 6.43 4.33
N HIS A 28 -12.15 6.80 4.13
CA HIS A 28 -13.15 6.02 3.39
C HIS A 28 -13.57 6.69 2.08
N TYR A 29 -13.01 7.85 1.73
CA TYR A 29 -13.18 8.55 0.43
C TYR A 29 -14.65 8.65 -0.04
N TYR A 30 -15.54 9.03 0.88
CA TYR A 30 -17.00 9.16 0.62
C TYR A 30 -17.74 7.86 0.33
N PHE A 31 -17.09 6.70 0.44
CA PHE A 31 -17.74 5.40 0.36
C PHE A 31 -18.44 5.04 1.68
N ALA A 32 -19.40 4.12 1.63
CA ALA A 32 -20.20 3.71 2.78
C ALA A 32 -19.37 2.95 3.82
N TYR A 33 -18.37 2.19 3.39
CA TYR A 33 -17.49 1.40 4.24
C TYR A 33 -16.04 1.88 4.14
N GLY A 34 -15.35 1.82 5.28
CA GLY A 34 -13.93 2.14 5.42
C GLY A 34 -13.26 1.22 6.44
N PRO A 35 -11.93 1.31 6.57
CA PRO A 35 -11.21 0.54 7.57
C PRO A 35 -11.51 1.04 8.99
N ALA A 36 -11.40 0.13 9.96
CA ALA A 36 -11.44 0.43 11.38
C ALA A 36 -10.34 -0.34 12.09
N HIS A 37 -9.74 0.26 13.12
CA HIS A 37 -8.85 -0.43 14.03
C HIS A 37 -9.64 -0.91 15.23
N ILE A 38 -9.42 -2.17 15.62
CA ILE A 38 -9.94 -2.68 16.88
C ILE A 38 -8.72 -3.08 17.70
N MET A 39 -8.49 -2.29 18.74
CA MET A 39 -7.31 -2.36 19.57
C MET A 39 -7.66 -3.07 20.88
N CYS A 40 -6.83 -4.03 21.27
CA CYS A 40 -7.01 -4.84 22.47
C CYS A 40 -6.01 -4.42 23.54
N PRO A 41 -6.42 -3.68 24.59
CA PRO A 41 -5.53 -3.34 25.68
C PRO A 41 -5.02 -4.62 26.35
N LEU A 42 -3.70 -4.73 26.50
CA LEU A 42 -3.09 -5.85 27.19
C LEU A 42 -3.29 -5.68 28.71
N PRO A 43 -3.62 -6.76 29.44
CA PRO A 43 -3.69 -6.72 30.89
C PRO A 43 -2.31 -6.49 31.50
N LEU A 44 -2.27 -5.87 32.69
CA LEU A 44 -1.02 -5.64 33.42
C LEU A 44 -0.31 -6.98 33.67
N GLY A 45 0.98 -7.04 33.34
CA GLY A 45 1.79 -8.27 33.47
C GLY A 45 1.72 -9.22 32.28
N CYS A 46 0.99 -8.87 31.20
CA CYS A 46 0.96 -9.65 29.96
C CYS A 46 1.75 -8.96 28.85
N ASP A 47 3.08 -8.96 28.98
CA ASP A 47 3.97 -8.33 28.01
C ASP A 47 4.06 -9.14 26.69
N THR A 48 3.85 -10.45 26.77
CA THR A 48 3.90 -11.36 25.61
C THR A 48 2.67 -12.28 25.57
N PRO A 49 1.53 -11.79 25.04
CA PRO A 49 0.35 -12.64 24.85
C PRO A 49 0.66 -13.76 23.86
N SER A 50 0.24 -14.99 24.18
CA SER A 50 0.41 -16.14 23.27
C SER A 50 -0.62 -16.10 22.14
N HIS A 51 -1.85 -15.68 22.46
CA HIS A 51 -2.96 -15.61 21.53
C HIS A 51 -3.85 -14.40 21.83
N ILE A 52 -4.36 -13.75 20.79
CA ILE A 52 -5.35 -12.68 20.90
C ILE A 52 -6.46 -12.97 19.90
N THR A 53 -7.70 -12.97 20.37
CA THR A 53 -8.89 -13.09 19.54
C THR A 53 -9.88 -11.99 19.85
N LEU A 54 -10.64 -11.57 18.84
CA LEU A 54 -11.68 -10.58 18.97
C LEU A 54 -13.04 -11.25 18.81
N MET A 55 -13.97 -10.91 19.69
CA MET A 55 -15.33 -11.43 19.72
C MET A 55 -16.31 -10.26 19.69
N SER A 56 -17.28 -10.29 18.78
CA SER A 56 -18.46 -9.43 18.90
C SER A 56 -19.29 -9.92 20.07
N ALA A 57 -19.91 -9.01 20.84
CA ALA A 57 -20.68 -9.31 22.06
C ALA A 57 -21.84 -10.35 21.91
N GLY A 58 -22.02 -10.98 20.74
CA GLY A 58 -22.97 -12.06 20.49
C GLY A 58 -22.54 -13.16 19.50
N ALA A 59 -21.24 -13.41 19.26
CA ALA A 59 -20.77 -14.43 18.31
C ALA A 59 -19.92 -15.56 18.96
N ASN A 60 -20.09 -16.80 18.48
CA ASN A 60 -19.30 -17.98 18.88
C ASN A 60 -18.17 -18.30 17.86
N PHE A 61 -17.11 -18.92 18.37
CA PHE A 61 -15.71 -18.87 17.90
C PHE A 61 -15.33 -19.78 16.71
N THR A 62 -14.31 -19.36 15.92
CA THR A 62 -13.33 -20.24 15.24
C THR A 62 -11.93 -19.60 15.20
N GLU A 63 -10.89 -20.43 15.32
CA GLU A 63 -9.47 -20.15 15.62
C GLU A 63 -8.74 -19.09 14.79
N GLY A 64 -7.72 -18.45 15.40
CA GLY A 64 -6.85 -17.45 14.77
C GLY A 64 -5.37 -17.89 14.65
N LYS A 65 -4.75 -17.63 13.50
CA LYS A 65 -3.38 -18.02 13.12
C LYS A 65 -2.29 -17.07 13.63
N VAL A 66 -1.28 -17.57 14.36
CA VAL A 66 -0.12 -16.80 14.85
C VAL A 66 0.78 -16.35 13.68
N LEU A 67 1.21 -15.09 13.67
CA LEU A 67 2.17 -14.57 12.69
C LEU A 67 3.61 -14.82 13.16
N LYS A 68 4.42 -15.40 12.27
CA LYS A 68 5.85 -15.63 12.51
C LYS A 68 6.63 -14.38 12.13
N VAL A 69 7.50 -13.91 13.03
CA VAL A 69 8.42 -12.80 12.76
C VAL A 69 9.52 -13.29 11.81
N LEU A 70 9.67 -12.61 10.67
CA LEU A 70 10.83 -12.76 9.79
C LEU A 70 11.61 -11.46 9.86
N ASN A 71 12.93 -11.55 10.05
CA ASN A 71 13.83 -10.40 9.93
C ASN A 71 14.02 -10.11 8.44
N VAL A 72 13.23 -9.22 7.87
CA VAL A 72 13.34 -8.81 6.46
C VAL A 72 13.68 -7.33 6.42
N SER A 73 14.69 -6.96 5.65
CA SER A 73 14.85 -5.57 5.21
C SER A 73 13.99 -5.37 3.97
N PHE A 74 13.12 -4.36 3.94
CA PHE A 74 12.30 -3.98 2.77
C PHE A 74 11.12 -4.91 2.43
N SER A 75 9.92 -4.40 2.68
CA SER A 75 8.68 -4.92 2.12
C SER A 75 8.10 -3.89 1.14
N ALA A 76 7.61 -4.32 -0.01
CA ALA A 76 6.78 -3.50 -0.89
C ALA A 76 5.36 -4.07 -0.94
N MET A 77 4.34 -3.22 -0.93
CA MET A 77 2.96 -3.66 -1.10
C MET A 77 2.49 -3.39 -2.53
N LEU A 78 1.94 -4.41 -3.21
CA LEU A 78 1.29 -4.26 -4.51
C LEU A 78 -0.19 -4.62 -4.40
N SER A 79 -1.07 -3.70 -4.81
CA SER A 79 -2.48 -4.00 -5.05
C SER A 79 -2.64 -4.45 -6.51
N THR A 80 -2.78 -5.75 -6.75
CA THR A 80 -2.97 -6.27 -8.12
C THR A 80 -4.40 -6.07 -8.58
N GLN A 81 -4.68 -4.90 -9.17
CA GLN A 81 -5.83 -4.71 -10.03
C GLN A 81 -5.35 -4.71 -11.48
N LYS A 82 -5.95 -5.57 -12.32
CA LYS A 82 -5.79 -5.60 -13.80
C LYS A 82 -4.40 -5.17 -14.31
N VAL A 83 -3.37 -5.77 -13.76
CA VAL A 83 -1.99 -5.54 -14.21
C VAL A 83 -1.76 -6.42 -15.43
N THR A 84 -1.04 -5.94 -16.44
CA THR A 84 -0.55 -6.83 -17.49
C THR A 84 0.56 -7.71 -16.94
N ASP A 85 0.65 -8.96 -17.40
CA ASP A 85 1.68 -9.89 -16.95
C ASP A 85 3.10 -9.32 -17.13
N VAL A 86 3.32 -8.59 -18.23
CA VAL A 86 4.59 -7.93 -18.55
C VAL A 86 4.91 -6.77 -17.60
N LEU A 87 3.92 -5.98 -17.18
CA LEU A 87 4.13 -4.92 -16.19
C LEU A 87 4.45 -5.54 -14.82
N LEU A 88 3.75 -6.61 -14.43
CA LEU A 88 4.00 -7.31 -13.18
C LEU A 88 5.44 -7.84 -13.11
N VAL A 89 5.90 -8.54 -14.15
CA VAL A 89 7.27 -9.06 -14.23
C VAL A 89 8.29 -7.93 -14.18
N GLN A 90 8.14 -6.89 -14.99
CA GLN A 90 9.06 -5.74 -14.98
C GLN A 90 9.14 -5.08 -13.60
N SER A 91 8.00 -4.93 -12.92
CA SER A 91 7.96 -4.28 -11.61
C SER A 91 8.62 -5.14 -10.54
N LEU A 92 8.39 -6.46 -10.53
CA LEU A 92 9.01 -7.38 -9.58
C LEU A 92 10.52 -7.52 -9.80
N GLU A 93 10.99 -7.52 -11.05
CA GLU A 93 12.42 -7.50 -11.36
C GLU A 93 13.06 -6.16 -10.97
N MET A 94 12.40 -5.03 -11.26
CA MET A 94 12.88 -3.72 -10.85
C MET A 94 12.96 -3.59 -9.33
N LEU A 95 11.97 -4.07 -8.57
CA LEU A 95 12.00 -4.03 -7.11
C LEU A 95 13.16 -4.84 -6.54
N GLN A 96 13.44 -6.03 -7.09
CA GLN A 96 14.64 -6.80 -6.73
C GLN A 96 15.92 -6.00 -6.99
N LEU A 97 16.04 -5.40 -8.17
CA LEU A 97 17.18 -4.56 -8.54
C LEU A 97 17.32 -3.32 -7.67
N LEU A 98 16.25 -2.83 -7.05
CA LEU A 98 16.27 -1.69 -6.12
C LEU A 98 16.64 -2.10 -4.68
N GLY A 99 16.80 -3.40 -4.42
CA GLY A 99 17.18 -3.95 -3.12
C GLY A 99 16.00 -4.43 -2.28
N VAL A 100 14.81 -4.61 -2.87
CA VAL A 100 13.63 -5.14 -2.15
C VAL A 100 13.78 -6.63 -1.93
N ASN A 101 13.69 -7.08 -0.68
CA ASN A 101 13.78 -8.50 -0.34
C ASN A 101 12.42 -9.20 -0.45
N ARG A 102 11.31 -8.51 -0.13
CA ARG A 102 9.98 -9.12 -0.13
C ARG A 102 8.90 -8.19 -0.67
N VAL A 103 7.95 -8.75 -1.40
CA VAL A 103 6.80 -8.04 -1.99
C VAL A 103 5.52 -8.72 -1.56
N ALA A 104 4.65 -7.99 -0.87
CA ALA A 104 3.32 -8.43 -0.48
C ALA A 104 2.30 -8.06 -1.55
N VAL A 105 1.60 -9.05 -2.10
CA VAL A 105 0.62 -8.87 -3.16
C VAL A 105 -0.78 -9.18 -2.64
N TYR A 106 -1.65 -8.18 -2.57
CA TYR A 106 -3.05 -8.37 -2.17
C TYR A 106 -3.89 -8.77 -3.39
N LEU A 107 -4.15 -10.08 -3.50
CA LEU A 107 -4.74 -10.67 -4.69
C LEU A 107 -6.23 -10.98 -4.50
N THR A 108 -7.06 -10.40 -5.35
CA THR A 108 -8.51 -10.67 -5.37
C THR A 108 -8.85 -11.81 -6.32
N ASN A 109 -8.38 -11.70 -7.56
CA ASN A 109 -8.48 -12.69 -8.61
C ASN A 109 -7.41 -12.40 -9.67
N SER A 110 -7.01 -13.41 -10.43
CA SER A 110 -6.00 -13.32 -11.49
C SER A 110 -6.33 -14.25 -12.66
N SER A 111 -5.72 -13.99 -13.81
CA SER A 111 -5.62 -15.00 -14.86
C SER A 111 -4.72 -16.16 -14.41
N ARG A 112 -4.73 -17.26 -15.16
CA ARG A 112 -3.84 -18.40 -14.92
C ARG A 112 -2.38 -18.00 -15.12
N GLU A 113 -2.13 -17.14 -16.08
CA GLU A 113 -0.81 -16.62 -16.45
C GLU A 113 -0.24 -15.76 -15.33
N THR A 114 -1.02 -14.79 -14.83
CA THR A 114 -0.65 -13.98 -13.67
C THR A 114 -0.41 -14.84 -12.43
N GLN A 115 -1.26 -15.85 -12.17
CA GLN A 115 -1.05 -16.75 -11.04
C GLN A 115 0.27 -17.53 -11.16
N HIS A 116 0.60 -18.04 -12.35
CA HIS A 116 1.85 -18.75 -12.59
C HIS A 116 3.07 -17.85 -12.34
N ILE A 117 3.01 -16.58 -12.72
CA ILE A 117 4.06 -15.58 -12.42
C ILE A 117 4.19 -15.38 -10.90
N LEU A 118 3.07 -15.16 -10.21
CA LEU A 118 3.08 -14.99 -8.75
C LEU A 118 3.60 -16.24 -8.03
N ASP A 119 3.23 -17.44 -8.48
CA ASP A 119 3.73 -18.69 -7.95
C ASP A 119 5.24 -18.79 -8.15
N TYR A 120 5.76 -18.46 -9.34
CA TYR A 120 7.20 -18.45 -9.61
C TYR A 120 7.95 -17.56 -8.62
N TYR A 121 7.53 -16.31 -8.43
CA TYR A 121 8.19 -15.39 -7.48
C TYR A 121 7.96 -15.75 -6.01
N THR A 122 6.87 -16.45 -5.70
CA THR A 122 6.62 -17.01 -4.36
C THR A 122 7.60 -18.14 -4.07
N HIS A 123 7.82 -19.07 -5.00
CA HIS A 123 8.84 -20.13 -4.86
C HIS A 123 10.26 -19.57 -4.78
N LYS A 124 10.54 -18.45 -5.46
CA LYS A 124 11.81 -17.72 -5.35
C LYS A 124 11.99 -17.02 -4.00
N GLY A 125 10.94 -16.96 -3.16
CA GLY A 125 10.98 -16.34 -1.83
C GLY A 125 10.81 -14.82 -1.82
N ILE A 126 10.39 -14.24 -2.95
CA ILE A 126 10.34 -12.78 -3.15
C ILE A 126 8.91 -12.27 -2.93
N VAL A 127 7.91 -12.98 -3.46
CA VAL A 127 6.52 -12.58 -3.36
C VAL A 127 5.80 -13.35 -2.25
N GLU A 128 5.01 -12.65 -1.45
CA GLU A 128 3.97 -13.22 -0.60
C GLU A 128 2.60 -12.82 -1.18
N VAL A 129 1.86 -13.80 -1.68
CA VAL A 129 0.47 -13.58 -2.12
C VAL A 129 -0.45 -13.64 -0.90
N ILE A 130 -1.16 -12.54 -0.63
CA ILE A 130 -2.15 -12.41 0.43
C ILE A 130 -3.54 -12.49 -0.23
N PRO A 131 -4.33 -13.54 0.05
CA PRO A 131 -5.69 -13.64 -0.46
C PRO A 131 -6.56 -12.47 0.04
N TRP A 132 -7.13 -11.72 -0.89
CA TRP A 132 -7.91 -10.52 -0.60
C TRP A 132 -9.39 -10.74 -0.92
N SER A 133 -10.17 -11.07 0.11
CA SER A 133 -11.57 -11.49 -0.02
C SER A 133 -12.59 -10.34 -0.07
N ILE A 134 -12.16 -9.08 0.06
CA ILE A 134 -13.06 -7.91 0.10
C ILE A 134 -14.09 -7.90 -1.04
N PRO A 135 -13.73 -8.18 -2.31
CA PRO A 135 -14.73 -8.19 -3.39
C PRO A 135 -15.80 -9.28 -3.28
N ARG A 136 -15.61 -10.29 -2.43
CA ARG A 136 -16.62 -11.32 -2.15
C ARG A 136 -17.61 -10.87 -1.07
N LEU A 137 -17.21 -9.93 -0.22
CA LEU A 137 -17.99 -9.47 0.92
C LEU A 137 -18.74 -8.17 0.64
N LEU A 138 -18.18 -7.30 -0.22
CA LEU A 138 -18.69 -5.96 -0.49
C LEU A 138 -18.66 -5.66 -1.99
N LYS A 139 -19.56 -4.78 -2.46
CA LYS A 139 -19.49 -4.25 -3.82
C LYS A 139 -18.32 -3.27 -3.91
N VAL A 140 -17.23 -3.68 -4.54
CA VAL A 140 -16.05 -2.80 -4.69
C VAL A 140 -16.24 -1.75 -5.77
N SER A 141 -15.76 -0.53 -5.51
CA SER A 141 -15.59 0.48 -6.54
C SER A 141 -14.33 0.22 -7.36
N ARG A 142 -14.38 0.57 -8.65
CA ARG A 142 -13.22 0.55 -9.57
C ARG A 142 -12.60 1.92 -9.79
N SER A 143 -13.07 2.94 -9.07
CA SER A 143 -12.58 4.31 -9.18
C SER A 143 -12.42 4.93 -7.80
N TRP A 144 -11.75 6.08 -7.74
CA TRP A 144 -11.47 6.80 -6.50
C TRP A 144 -12.69 7.58 -5.97
N LEU A 145 -13.74 7.77 -6.79
CA LEU A 145 -15.00 8.42 -6.38
C LEU A 145 -16.21 7.49 -6.56
N PRO A 146 -17.18 7.51 -5.62
CA PRO A 146 -18.44 6.80 -5.76
C PRO A 146 -19.24 7.23 -7.01
N SER A 147 -19.12 8.48 -7.42
CA SER A 147 -19.82 9.01 -8.61
C SER A 147 -19.26 8.48 -9.93
N LEU A 148 -17.97 8.14 -9.98
CA LEU A 148 -17.32 7.58 -11.17
C LEU A 148 -17.51 6.07 -11.26
N SER A 149 -17.50 5.38 -10.11
CA SER A 149 -17.78 3.96 -10.02
C SER A 149 -18.49 3.66 -8.70
N PRO A 150 -19.82 3.47 -8.72
CA PRO A 150 -20.59 3.21 -7.50
C PRO A 150 -20.16 1.89 -6.84
N GLY A 151 -20.01 1.92 -5.52
CA GLY A 151 -19.64 0.77 -4.71
C GLY A 151 -19.79 1.08 -3.22
N ASP A 152 -19.65 0.03 -2.42
CA ASP A 152 -19.66 0.07 -0.96
C ASP A 152 -18.32 0.55 -0.40
N ILE A 153 -17.21 0.22 -1.08
CA ILE A 153 -15.86 0.45 -0.58
C ILE A 153 -14.92 1.00 -1.67
N HIS A 154 -14.03 1.90 -1.24
CA HIS A 154 -13.04 2.56 -2.08
C HIS A 154 -12.11 1.55 -2.76
N TYR A 155 -12.01 1.65 -4.09
CA TYR A 155 -10.96 1.06 -4.94
C TYR A 155 -10.51 -0.35 -4.52
N PHE A 156 -11.40 -1.35 -4.68
CA PHE A 156 -11.16 -2.76 -4.29
C PHE A 156 -10.74 -3.00 -2.82
N GLY A 157 -11.03 -2.05 -1.92
CA GLY A 157 -10.59 -2.12 -0.53
C GLY A 157 -9.12 -1.77 -0.34
N GLN A 158 -8.55 -0.88 -1.16
CA GLN A 158 -7.15 -0.43 -1.04
C GLN A 158 -6.81 0.07 0.37
N MET A 159 -7.73 0.82 1.00
CA MET A 159 -7.48 1.39 2.33
C MET A 159 -7.33 0.33 3.44
N PRO A 160 -8.23 -0.65 3.55
CA PRO A 160 -7.97 -1.81 4.40
C PRO A 160 -6.72 -2.61 4.05
N ALA A 161 -6.36 -2.74 2.77
CA ALA A 161 -5.18 -3.48 2.36
C ALA A 161 -3.89 -2.78 2.83
N LEU A 162 -3.81 -1.46 2.65
CA LEU A 162 -2.69 -0.64 3.16
C LEU A 162 -2.55 -0.77 4.68
N ASN A 163 -3.69 -0.70 5.38
CA ASN A 163 -3.75 -0.88 6.81
C ASN A 163 -3.27 -2.29 7.24
N ASP A 164 -3.79 -3.37 6.65
CA ASP A 164 -3.33 -4.73 6.95
C ASP A 164 -1.82 -4.88 6.70
N CYS A 165 -1.31 -4.30 5.61
CA CYS A 165 0.09 -4.40 5.24
C CYS A 165 1.02 -3.76 6.28
N ILE A 166 0.72 -2.55 6.73
CA ILE A 166 1.51 -1.86 7.76
C ILE A 166 1.64 -2.73 9.00
N TYR A 167 0.52 -3.19 9.56
CA TYR A 167 0.55 -3.95 10.81
C TYR A 167 1.09 -5.37 10.65
N ARG A 168 0.84 -6.02 9.51
CA ARG A 168 1.39 -7.35 9.18
C ARG A 168 2.92 -7.33 9.19
N TYR A 169 3.53 -6.27 8.64
CA TYR A 169 4.98 -6.16 8.50
C TYR A 169 5.64 -5.20 9.50
N MET A 170 4.89 -4.57 10.41
CA MET A 170 5.37 -3.58 11.38
C MET A 170 6.61 -4.02 12.16
N TYR A 171 6.63 -5.29 12.57
CA TYR A 171 7.76 -5.87 13.32
C TYR A 171 8.60 -6.84 12.48
N GLN A 172 8.33 -6.95 11.18
CA GLN A 172 9.08 -7.80 10.25
C GLN A 172 10.01 -7.01 9.34
N THR A 173 9.76 -5.71 9.15
CA THR A 173 10.61 -4.83 8.34
C THR A 173 10.98 -3.53 9.04
N ARG A 174 12.16 -3.01 8.71
CA ARG A 174 12.58 -1.64 9.07
C ARG A 174 11.98 -0.60 8.13
N TYR A 175 11.87 -0.91 6.84
CA TYR A 175 11.25 -0.04 5.84
C TYR A 175 10.16 -0.76 5.06
N LEU A 176 9.04 -0.08 4.87
CA LEU A 176 7.91 -0.51 4.08
C LEU A 176 7.66 0.55 3.00
N ALA A 177 7.64 0.11 1.75
CA ALA A 177 7.27 0.93 0.61
C ALA A 177 5.78 0.70 0.27
N LEU A 178 5.02 1.79 0.20
CA LEU A 178 3.60 1.79 -0.16
C LEU A 178 3.46 2.45 -1.53
N HIS A 179 3.38 1.65 -2.59
CA HIS A 179 3.26 2.14 -3.97
C HIS A 179 2.47 1.16 -4.84
N ASP A 180 2.02 1.58 -6.01
CA ASP A 180 1.31 0.72 -6.95
C ASP A 180 2.32 0.02 -7.90
N VAL A 181 1.84 -0.97 -8.66
CA VAL A 181 2.71 -1.78 -9.54
C VAL A 181 3.27 -0.97 -10.72
N ASP A 182 2.57 0.05 -11.15
CA ASP A 182 3.00 0.99 -12.19
C ASP A 182 3.83 2.14 -11.64
N GLU A 183 4.26 2.07 -10.39
CA GLU A 183 5.04 3.10 -9.73
C GLU A 183 6.42 2.57 -9.29
N LEU A 184 7.49 3.27 -9.66
CA LEU A 184 8.87 2.92 -9.31
C LEU A 184 9.57 4.11 -8.63
N ILE A 185 10.03 3.92 -7.40
CA ILE A 185 10.83 4.93 -6.68
C ILE A 185 12.31 4.69 -6.99
N LEU A 186 12.97 5.66 -7.61
CA LEU A 186 14.38 5.59 -8.02
C LEU A 186 15.21 6.68 -7.31
N PRO A 187 16.52 6.48 -7.04
CA PRO A 187 17.38 5.36 -7.46
C PRO A 187 17.38 4.16 -6.49
N HIS A 188 18.44 3.33 -6.48
CA HIS A 188 18.58 2.12 -5.66
C HIS A 188 18.45 2.40 -4.15
N TRP A 189 17.62 1.64 -3.44
CA TRP A 189 17.18 1.99 -2.09
C TRP A 189 18.25 1.78 -1.02
N THR A 190 19.17 0.84 -1.24
CA THR A 190 20.26 0.56 -0.28
C THR A 190 21.27 1.72 -0.20
N GLU A 191 21.38 2.53 -1.25
CA GLU A 191 22.21 3.75 -1.28
C GLU A 191 21.40 4.98 -0.88
N LEU A 192 20.14 5.07 -1.32
CA LEU A 192 19.27 6.22 -1.08
C LEU A 192 18.90 6.36 0.41
N LEU A 193 18.45 5.29 1.06
CA LEU A 193 17.89 5.40 2.41
C LEU A 193 18.92 5.85 3.46
N PRO A 194 20.18 5.38 3.47
CA PRO A 194 21.21 5.93 4.37
C PRO A 194 21.43 7.44 4.19
N VAL A 195 21.33 7.96 2.97
CA VAL A 195 21.42 9.40 2.70
C VAL A 195 20.24 10.14 3.33
N LEU A 196 19.03 9.63 3.14
CA LEU A 196 17.82 10.21 3.71
C LEU A 196 17.82 10.16 5.25
N GLU A 197 18.29 9.06 5.85
CA GLU A 197 18.44 8.96 7.31
C GLU A 197 19.42 9.98 7.87
N LYS A 198 20.54 10.20 7.17
CA LYS A 198 21.52 11.21 7.57
C LYS A 198 20.93 12.62 7.48
N GLN A 199 20.04 12.88 6.52
CA GLN A 199 19.43 14.20 6.31
C GLN A 199 18.25 14.48 7.24
N HIS A 200 17.42 13.49 7.52
CA HIS A 200 16.12 13.67 8.18
C HIS A 200 15.94 12.89 9.48
N GLY A 201 16.92 12.05 9.84
CA GLY A 201 16.86 11.14 10.99
C GLY A 201 16.45 9.72 10.59
N ALA A 202 16.83 8.75 11.42
CA ALA A 202 16.47 7.36 11.22
C ALA A 202 14.98 7.12 11.47
N ASP A 203 14.47 6.03 10.87
CA ASP A 203 13.12 5.51 11.13
C ASP A 203 11.96 6.49 10.85
N GLN A 204 12.16 7.38 9.87
CA GLN A 204 11.17 8.35 9.41
C GLN A 204 10.37 7.86 8.20
N CYS A 205 9.43 8.70 7.75
CA CYS A 205 8.71 8.54 6.50
C CYS A 205 9.31 9.47 5.42
N TYR A 206 9.47 8.95 4.21
CA TYR A 206 9.99 9.66 3.04
C TYR A 206 8.93 9.69 1.94
N SER A 207 8.55 10.89 1.51
CA SER A 207 7.56 11.14 0.47
C SER A 207 8.22 11.42 -0.87
N PHE A 208 7.83 10.68 -1.90
CA PHE A 208 8.36 10.78 -3.25
C PHE A 208 7.32 11.35 -4.20
N GLU A 209 7.67 12.45 -4.87
CA GLU A 209 6.84 13.13 -5.85
C GLU A 209 6.49 12.20 -7.03
N ASN A 210 5.21 12.15 -7.39
CA ASN A 210 4.72 11.42 -8.55
C ASN A 210 5.08 12.13 -9.86
N ASN A 211 5.83 11.46 -10.73
CA ASN A 211 6.19 11.92 -12.06
C ASN A 211 5.61 10.95 -13.10
N VAL A 212 4.75 11.43 -13.99
CA VAL A 212 4.05 10.58 -14.98
C VAL A 212 4.91 10.41 -16.23
N PHE A 213 5.07 9.16 -16.66
CA PHE A 213 5.77 8.75 -17.87
C PHE A 213 4.81 7.97 -18.77
N PRO A 214 4.19 8.64 -19.77
CA PRO A 214 3.14 8.03 -20.55
C PRO A 214 3.71 7.04 -21.58
N ILE A 215 3.07 5.88 -21.67
CA ILE A 215 3.51 4.78 -22.54
C ILE A 215 3.15 4.96 -24.03
N ASN A 216 2.44 6.02 -24.38
CA ASN A 216 2.11 6.35 -25.78
C ASN A 216 3.05 7.38 -26.40
N VAL A 217 4.02 7.89 -25.63
CA VAL A 217 5.03 8.84 -26.13
C VAL A 217 6.38 8.13 -26.15
N ILE A 218 6.97 8.02 -27.34
CA ILE A 218 8.34 7.53 -27.53
C ILE A 218 9.14 8.69 -28.11
N LEU A 219 10.12 9.17 -27.35
CA LEU A 219 11.09 10.14 -27.85
C LEU A 219 12.23 9.40 -28.57
N PRO A 220 12.82 9.98 -29.62
CA PRO A 220 14.04 9.43 -30.19
C PRO A 220 15.16 9.42 -29.11
N PRO A 221 16.01 8.38 -29.07
CA PRO A 221 17.11 8.32 -28.11
C PRO A 221 18.02 9.56 -28.26
N PRO A 222 18.58 10.09 -27.16
CA PRO A 222 19.47 11.23 -27.23
C PRO A 222 20.77 10.84 -27.96
N GLY A 223 20.90 11.26 -29.22
CA GLY A 223 22.07 11.04 -30.06
C GLY A 223 22.13 9.67 -30.74
N SER A 224 23.08 9.52 -31.68
CA SER A 224 23.30 8.36 -32.55
C SER A 224 23.81 7.11 -31.83
N GLN A 225 23.31 6.80 -30.64
CA GLN A 225 23.52 5.50 -30.01
C GLN A 225 22.45 4.56 -30.54
N SER A 226 22.79 3.83 -31.61
CA SER A 226 22.06 2.61 -31.95
C SER A 226 22.18 1.66 -30.76
N LEU A 227 21.11 1.49 -29.99
CA LEU A 227 21.05 0.44 -28.98
C LEU A 227 21.43 -0.88 -29.64
N ALA A 228 22.35 -1.64 -29.04
CA ALA A 228 22.91 -2.85 -29.63
C ALA A 228 21.78 -3.83 -30.03
N PRO A 229 21.90 -4.57 -31.15
CA PRO A 229 20.85 -5.45 -31.64
C PRO A 229 20.29 -6.45 -30.61
N GLU A 230 21.12 -6.91 -29.67
CA GLU A 230 20.75 -7.85 -28.61
C GLU A 230 20.00 -7.19 -27.43
N SER A 231 20.08 -5.87 -27.28
CA SER A 231 19.31 -5.10 -26.29
C SER A 231 17.88 -4.76 -26.77
N LEU A 232 17.56 -5.14 -28.01
CA LEU A 232 16.26 -4.88 -28.62
C LEU A 232 15.26 -5.98 -28.25
N TRP A 233 14.83 -5.95 -27.00
CA TRP A 233 13.42 -6.26 -26.72
C TRP A 233 12.58 -5.22 -27.48
N PHE A 234 12.16 -5.53 -28.70
CA PHE A 234 11.29 -4.64 -29.48
C PHE A 234 9.86 -4.73 -28.93
N PRO A 235 9.26 -3.63 -28.46
CA PRO A 235 7.84 -3.57 -28.16
C PRO A 235 7.07 -3.87 -29.46
N GLY A 236 6.29 -4.95 -29.49
CA GLY A 236 5.61 -5.43 -30.69
C GLY A 236 6.28 -6.62 -31.40
N SER A 237 7.34 -7.22 -30.86
CA SER A 237 7.72 -8.57 -31.30
C SER A 237 6.55 -9.52 -31.06
N GLN A 238 6.23 -10.37 -32.05
CA GLN A 238 5.06 -11.26 -32.03
C GLN A 238 5.03 -12.28 -30.87
N TYR A 239 6.08 -12.33 -30.05
CA TYR A 239 6.31 -13.42 -29.11
C TYR A 239 5.95 -13.10 -27.64
N VAL A 240 5.93 -11.82 -27.21
CA VAL A 240 5.49 -11.45 -25.85
C VAL A 240 4.68 -10.14 -25.87
N PRO A 241 3.35 -10.16 -25.65
CA PRO A 241 2.52 -8.96 -25.64
C PRO A 241 2.76 -8.10 -24.38
N GLY A 242 3.18 -6.84 -24.55
CA GLY A 242 3.37 -5.89 -23.44
C GLY A 242 4.14 -4.62 -23.82
N VAL A 243 4.40 -3.77 -22.82
CA VAL A 243 5.10 -2.47 -22.99
C VAL A 243 6.35 -2.47 -22.11
N ASN A 244 7.50 -2.12 -22.68
CA ASN A 244 8.73 -1.88 -21.90
C ASN A 244 8.66 -0.48 -21.28
N ILE A 245 8.36 -0.40 -19.98
CA ILE A 245 8.13 0.87 -19.30
C ILE A 245 9.38 1.75 -19.21
N LEU A 246 10.58 1.14 -19.27
CA LEU A 246 11.86 1.85 -19.20
C LEU A 246 12.23 2.56 -20.52
N ALA A 247 11.55 2.23 -21.63
CA ALA A 247 11.74 2.92 -22.90
C ALA A 247 10.99 4.27 -22.96
N HIS A 248 10.05 4.51 -22.03
CA HIS A 248 9.21 5.71 -22.00
C HIS A 248 9.82 6.76 -21.08
N LEU A 249 10.72 7.57 -21.66
CA LEU A 249 11.50 8.56 -20.92
C LEU A 249 10.90 9.97 -20.95
N TYR A 250 9.83 10.20 -21.73
CA TYR A 250 9.12 11.46 -21.70
C TYR A 250 8.40 11.61 -20.36
N GLN A 251 8.69 12.68 -19.63
CA GLN A 251 7.99 13.02 -18.41
C GLN A 251 6.93 14.08 -18.72
N GLU A 252 5.69 13.88 -18.28
CA GLU A 252 4.69 14.94 -18.34
C GLU A 252 5.10 16.15 -17.50
N PRO A 253 4.77 17.38 -17.95
CA PRO A 253 4.95 18.58 -17.15
C PRO A 253 4.25 18.48 -15.80
N ILE A 254 4.92 18.91 -14.73
CA ILE A 254 4.33 18.92 -13.39
C ILE A 254 3.28 20.02 -13.32
N ILE A 255 2.07 19.64 -12.92
CA ILE A 255 1.00 20.60 -12.62
C ILE A 255 1.09 20.94 -11.13
N GLU A 256 1.58 22.14 -10.81
CA GLU A 256 1.90 22.59 -9.44
C GLU A 256 0.73 22.38 -8.46
N SER A 257 -0.52 22.57 -8.91
CA SER A 257 -1.72 22.38 -8.07
C SER A 257 -1.96 20.92 -7.63
N THR A 258 -1.41 19.95 -8.35
CA THR A 258 -1.55 18.51 -8.06
C THR A 258 -0.29 17.90 -7.41
N ARG A 259 0.79 18.68 -7.35
CA ARG A 259 2.12 18.24 -6.93
C ARG A 259 2.16 17.69 -5.51
N SER A 260 1.49 18.35 -4.56
CA SER A 260 1.51 17.97 -3.15
C SER A 260 0.67 16.72 -2.82
N TRP A 261 -0.29 16.35 -3.68
CA TRP A 261 -1.28 15.32 -3.38
C TRP A 261 -0.99 13.97 -4.05
N LYS A 262 -0.14 13.93 -5.07
CA LYS A 262 0.27 12.67 -5.74
C LYS A 262 1.68 12.30 -5.31
N ARG A 263 1.78 11.39 -4.34
CA ARG A 263 3.05 10.88 -3.82
C ARG A 263 2.91 9.45 -3.34
N LYS A 264 4.04 8.79 -3.14
CA LYS A 264 4.15 7.50 -2.44
C LYS A 264 5.27 7.52 -1.43
N LEU A 265 5.25 6.53 -0.54
CA LEU A 265 6.01 6.56 0.69
C LEU A 265 6.95 5.37 0.80
N ILE A 266 8.15 5.62 1.33
CA ILE A 266 8.97 4.61 2.01
C ILE A 266 9.07 5.05 3.47
N LEU A 267 8.71 4.19 4.41
CA LEU A 267 8.57 4.56 5.81
C LEU A 267 8.97 3.45 6.78
N ASN A 268 9.24 3.80 8.03
CA ASN A 268 9.26 2.82 9.11
C ASN A 268 7.81 2.53 9.57
N PRO A 269 7.31 1.28 9.41
CA PRO A 269 5.91 0.98 9.72
C PRO A 269 5.56 1.09 11.19
N ARG A 270 6.53 1.05 12.12
CA ARG A 270 6.30 1.19 13.58
C ARG A 270 5.84 2.59 13.98
N GLY A 271 6.16 3.58 13.16
CA GLY A 271 5.72 4.95 13.37
C GLY A 271 4.32 5.25 12.84
N VAL A 272 3.67 4.31 12.14
CA VAL A 272 2.41 4.57 11.44
C VAL A 272 1.23 3.98 12.20
N ILE A 273 0.20 4.80 12.38
CA ILE A 273 -1.08 4.37 12.97
C ILE A 273 -2.07 4.08 11.84
N SER A 274 -2.24 5.01 10.90
CA SER A 274 -3.16 4.89 9.77
C SER A 274 -2.54 5.44 8.47
N PRO A 275 -2.37 4.62 7.42
CA PRO A 275 -1.95 5.09 6.10
C PRO A 275 -3.08 5.79 5.35
N ASP A 276 -2.69 6.53 4.32
CA ASP A 276 -3.56 7.07 3.26
C ASP A 276 -2.96 6.70 1.89
N VAL A 277 -3.74 6.73 0.80
CA VAL A 277 -3.25 6.37 -0.55
C VAL A 277 -2.04 7.20 -0.96
N HIS A 278 -2.01 8.47 -0.56
CA HIS A 278 -0.92 9.40 -0.89
C HIS A 278 -0.26 9.98 0.35
N GLY A 279 -0.30 9.31 1.50
CA GLY A 279 0.19 9.91 2.73
C GLY A 279 0.00 9.07 3.97
N LEU A 280 0.06 9.74 5.12
CA LEU A 280 -0.30 9.18 6.41
C LEU A 280 -1.48 9.98 6.94
N ALA A 281 -2.56 9.30 7.29
CA ALA A 281 -3.69 9.91 7.96
C ALA A 281 -3.39 10.13 9.45
N GLU A 282 -2.67 9.19 10.07
CA GLU A 282 -2.24 9.28 11.47
C GLU A 282 -0.90 8.56 11.68
N ALA A 283 0.05 9.21 12.34
CA ALA A 283 1.38 8.67 12.60
C ALA A 283 2.07 9.36 13.80
N GLN A 284 3.02 8.65 14.39
CA GLN A 284 3.94 9.16 15.42
C GLN A 284 5.26 9.68 14.82
N ILE A 285 5.49 9.44 13.52
CA ILE A 285 6.67 9.88 12.77
C ILE A 285 6.33 11.03 11.83
N SER A 286 7.36 11.79 11.45
CA SER A 286 7.23 12.84 10.42
C SER A 286 7.46 12.27 9.03
N CYS A 287 6.70 12.76 8.05
CA CYS A 287 6.94 12.47 6.63
C CYS A 287 7.67 13.64 5.96
N PHE A 288 8.89 13.38 5.49
CA PHE A 288 9.72 14.37 4.82
C PHE A 288 9.54 14.30 3.31
N TRP A 289 9.45 15.46 2.66
CA TRP A 289 9.44 15.54 1.21
C TRP A 289 10.86 15.36 0.68
N VAL A 290 11.07 14.35 -0.16
CA VAL A 290 12.39 14.10 -0.75
C VAL A 290 12.59 15.05 -1.94
N ASP A 291 13.76 15.67 -2.01
CA ASP A 291 14.13 16.52 -3.14
C ASP A 291 14.12 15.70 -4.44
N ARG A 292 13.46 16.19 -5.49
CA ARG A 292 13.29 15.43 -6.74
C ARG A 292 14.61 15.11 -7.45
N ASN A 293 15.67 15.87 -7.16
CA ASN A 293 17.00 15.64 -7.71
C ASN A 293 17.75 14.51 -6.97
N VAL A 294 17.29 14.16 -5.76
CA VAL A 294 17.81 13.02 -4.99
C VAL A 294 17.07 11.74 -5.37
N ALA A 295 15.73 11.79 -5.35
CA ALA A 295 14.89 10.66 -5.71
C ALA A 295 13.51 11.12 -6.17
N ARG A 296 12.88 10.32 -7.03
CA ARG A 296 11.51 10.57 -7.50
C ARG A 296 10.80 9.27 -7.85
N MET A 297 9.47 9.31 -7.80
CA MET A 297 8.63 8.19 -8.22
C MET A 297 8.23 8.35 -9.68
N TYR A 298 8.47 7.30 -10.46
CA TYR A 298 8.08 7.15 -11.86
C TYR A 298 6.75 6.42 -11.91
N HIS A 299 5.70 7.08 -12.36
CA HIS A 299 4.39 6.50 -12.58
C HIS A 299 4.21 6.23 -14.07
N THR A 300 4.23 4.96 -14.45
CA THR A 300 4.11 4.52 -15.84
C THR A 300 2.65 4.26 -16.15
N SER A 301 1.93 5.29 -16.62
CA SER A 301 0.48 5.19 -16.81
C SER A 301 0.15 4.13 -17.86
N CYS A 302 -0.41 3.00 -17.44
CA CYS A 302 -1.01 2.05 -18.37
C CYS A 302 -2.23 2.71 -19.00
N ILE A 303 -2.37 2.68 -20.33
CA ILE A 303 -3.56 3.19 -21.04
C ILE A 303 -4.74 2.30 -20.64
N TYR A 304 -5.42 2.61 -19.54
CA TYR A 304 -6.81 2.24 -19.42
C TYR A 304 -7.57 3.11 -20.41
N SER A 305 -8.10 2.44 -21.44
CA SER A 305 -9.06 2.94 -22.43
C SER A 305 -9.77 4.23 -21.98
N ILE A 306 -9.55 5.28 -22.78
CA ILE A 306 -10.21 6.58 -22.72
C ILE A 306 -11.70 6.40 -22.36
N SER A 307 -12.13 6.94 -21.23
CA SER A 307 -13.53 7.35 -21.06
C SER A 307 -13.58 8.63 -20.21
N ASN A 308 -13.59 9.76 -20.93
CA ASN A 308 -14.17 11.06 -20.60
C ASN A 308 -13.79 11.72 -19.27
N ALA A 309 -12.77 12.57 -19.33
CA ALA A 309 -12.58 13.65 -18.36
C ALA A 309 -13.56 14.80 -18.65
N HIS A 310 -14.39 15.15 -17.67
CA HIS A 310 -14.95 16.50 -17.55
C HIS A 310 -14.79 16.94 -16.08
N PHE A 311 -13.95 17.96 -15.87
CA PHE A 311 -13.76 18.64 -14.59
C PHE A 311 -14.70 19.86 -14.49
N TYR A 312 -15.29 20.07 -13.32
CA TYR A 312 -15.72 21.39 -12.83
C TYR A 312 -15.45 21.50 -11.33
N PHE A 313 -14.81 22.61 -10.91
CA PHE A 313 -14.48 23.00 -9.54
C PHE A 313 -15.57 23.88 -8.92
N PHE A 314 -15.77 23.85 -7.59
CA PHE A 314 -16.10 25.02 -6.75
C PHE A 314 -15.69 24.82 -5.28
N LYS A 315 -15.53 25.92 -4.53
CA LYS A 315 -14.58 26.18 -3.42
C LYS A 315 -15.27 26.52 -2.07
N SER A 316 -14.53 26.34 -0.96
CA SER A 316 -14.56 27.09 0.33
C SER A 316 -15.60 26.66 1.41
N ASN A 317 -15.40 26.74 2.74
CA ASN A 317 -14.44 27.49 3.58
C ASN A 317 -14.48 27.08 5.10
N PHE A 318 -13.35 27.27 5.84
CA PHE A 318 -13.11 27.46 7.32
C PHE A 318 -13.64 26.43 8.37
N GLY A 319 -13.00 26.12 9.52
CA GLY A 319 -11.81 26.61 10.24
C GLY A 319 -11.51 25.84 11.57
N ASN A 320 -10.31 26.11 12.12
CA ASN A 320 -9.57 25.75 13.36
C ASN A 320 -10.19 24.95 14.55
N HIS A 321 -9.42 24.01 15.15
CA HIS A 321 -8.66 24.18 16.43
C HIS A 321 -7.97 22.87 16.93
N SER A 322 -6.90 23.05 17.71
CA SER A 322 -5.89 22.11 18.24
C SER A 322 -6.22 21.50 19.62
N PHE A 323 -5.61 20.37 20.02
CA PHE A 323 -4.80 20.16 21.26
C PHE A 323 -4.33 18.70 21.46
N THR A 324 -3.38 18.53 22.38
CA THR A 324 -2.29 17.54 22.56
C THR A 324 -2.57 16.29 23.41
N GLY A 325 -1.85 15.18 23.12
CA GLY A 325 -1.02 14.45 24.10
C GLY A 325 -1.42 13.04 24.62
N TYR A 326 -0.46 12.11 24.51
CA TYR A 326 -0.18 10.87 25.30
C TYR A 326 -0.54 9.45 24.78
N HIS A 327 0.52 8.61 24.77
CA HIS A 327 0.71 7.16 24.52
C HIS A 327 -0.18 6.22 25.37
N PRO A 328 -0.46 4.94 24.99
CA PRO A 328 0.56 3.90 24.75
C PRO A 328 0.22 2.80 23.71
N GLN A 329 1.19 1.88 23.56
CA GLN A 329 1.38 0.79 22.60
C GLN A 329 0.21 -0.21 22.49
N LEU A 330 -0.12 -0.62 21.27
CA LEU A 330 -1.19 -1.59 20.97
C LEU A 330 -0.80 -2.49 19.77
N LEU A 331 -1.01 -3.79 19.93
CA LEU A 331 -1.03 -4.75 18.83
C LEU A 331 -2.42 -4.74 18.16
N THR A 332 -2.47 -4.48 16.86
CA THR A 332 -3.72 -4.45 16.07
C THR A 332 -3.82 -5.68 15.18
N ARG A 333 -4.97 -6.37 15.24
CA ARG A 333 -5.41 -7.39 14.27
C ARG A 333 -6.62 -6.84 13.51
N PHE A 334 -6.61 -6.92 12.19
CA PHE A 334 -7.75 -6.52 11.36
C PHE A 334 -8.75 -7.67 11.25
N ILE A 335 -9.98 -7.43 11.68
CA ILE A 335 -11.13 -8.27 11.33
C ILE A 335 -12.11 -7.40 10.53
N PHE A 336 -12.34 -7.80 9.28
CA PHE A 336 -13.33 -7.16 8.42
C PHE A 336 -14.72 -7.66 8.80
N PHE A 337 -15.61 -6.77 9.25
CA PHE A 337 -17.01 -7.11 9.52
C PHE A 337 -17.92 -6.44 8.49
N PRO A 338 -18.77 -7.20 7.76
CA PRO A 338 -19.64 -6.68 6.70
C PRO A 338 -20.83 -5.84 7.20
N HIS A 339 -20.94 -5.54 8.51
CA HIS A 339 -22.16 -4.95 9.10
C HIS A 339 -22.04 -3.51 9.63
N ILE A 340 -20.93 -2.81 9.40
CA ILE A 340 -20.84 -1.40 9.82
C ILE A 340 -21.37 -0.49 8.70
N LYS A 341 -22.70 -0.42 8.60
CA LYS A 341 -23.36 0.71 7.93
C LYS A 341 -23.36 1.92 8.88
N LYS A 342 -22.98 3.09 8.35
CA LYS A 342 -23.24 4.38 9.01
C LYS A 342 -24.73 4.61 9.17
#